data_AF-A0AAN0LZQ2-F1
#
_entry.id   AF-A0AAN0LZQ2-F1
#
_cell.length_a   1.000
_cell.length_b   1.000
_cell.length_c   1.000
_cell.angle_alpha   90.00
_cell.angle_beta   90.00
_cell.angle_gamma   90.00
#
_symmetry.space_group_name_H-M   'P 1'
#
loop_
_entity.id
_entity.type
_entity.pdbx_description
1 polymer ?
#
loop_
_entity_poly.entity_id
_entity_poly.type
_entity_poly.pdbx_seq_one_letter_code
_entity_poly.pdbx_strand_id
1 'polypeptide(L)'
;MGLADDYMLSLAALATVADVMPLWGKNREIVRRGTKALNESQFKQFDKIVKRNQYTHYSAKLLAFRLVPKINSVGRMVDVANVNTVVQYFTTADDAVINSYSKQLLKLNDFRKEKGKQLQVVAMEKVTDDAIQIITDASFHEGLLGIVANQVASVTQKPTLVLTEYETTLKGSGRSMTHSLRDIFSSINRDYFEAMGGTTLHLG
;
A
#
# COMPACT_ATOMS: atom_id res chain seq x y z
N MET A 1 -20.84 27.53 -7.65
CA MET A 1 -19.56 27.01 -8.18
C MET A 1 -19.59 25.50 -8.06
N GLY A 2 -19.61 24.80 -9.19
CA GLY A 2 -19.98 23.39 -9.32
C GLY A 2 -19.14 22.45 -8.46
N LEU A 3 -19.86 21.58 -7.75
CA LEU A 3 -19.31 20.36 -7.19
C LEU A 3 -18.59 19.62 -8.34
N ALA A 4 -17.30 19.39 -8.20
CA ALA A 4 -16.68 18.28 -8.90
C ALA A 4 -17.58 17.05 -8.67
N ASP A 5 -17.93 16.34 -9.75
CA ASP A 5 -18.71 15.10 -9.75
C ASP A 5 -18.38 14.27 -8.49
N ASP A 6 -19.40 13.86 -7.73
CA ASP A 6 -19.25 13.11 -6.46
C ASP A 6 -18.35 11.88 -6.65
N TYR A 7 -18.34 11.32 -7.85
CA TYR A 7 -17.40 10.27 -8.25
C TYR A 7 -15.94 10.75 -8.25
N MET A 8 -15.65 11.88 -8.91
CA MET A 8 -14.31 12.50 -8.94
C MET A 8 -13.83 12.90 -7.54
N LEU A 9 -14.74 13.39 -6.69
CA LEU A 9 -14.41 13.70 -5.29
C LEU A 9 -14.08 12.44 -4.47
N SER A 10 -14.75 11.32 -4.77
CA SER A 10 -14.45 10.02 -4.18
C SER A 10 -13.09 9.48 -4.63
N LEU A 11 -12.73 9.67 -5.90
CA LEU A 11 -11.39 9.37 -6.41
C LEU A 11 -10.31 10.26 -5.77
N ALA A 12 -10.58 11.56 -5.61
CA ALA A 12 -9.67 12.48 -4.94
C ALA A 12 -9.44 12.09 -3.46
N ALA A 13 -10.50 11.67 -2.76
CA ALA A 13 -10.39 11.14 -1.41
C ALA A 13 -9.56 9.85 -1.36
N LEU A 14 -9.75 8.94 -2.30
CA LEU A 14 -8.94 7.73 -2.41
C LEU A 14 -7.45 8.07 -2.62
N ALA A 15 -7.14 8.96 -3.56
CA ALA A 15 -5.76 9.37 -3.85
C ALA A 15 -5.11 10.02 -2.62
N THR A 16 -5.81 10.96 -1.97
CA THR A 16 -5.33 11.63 -0.75
C THR A 16 -5.00 10.63 0.36
N VAL A 17 -5.84 9.60 0.53
CA VAL A 17 -5.60 8.54 1.51
C VAL A 17 -4.48 7.59 1.07
N ALA A 18 -4.36 7.29 -0.23
CA ALA A 18 -3.32 6.41 -0.77
C ALA A 18 -1.93 7.00 -0.59
N ASP A 19 -1.80 8.32 -0.74
CA ASP A 19 -0.54 9.06 -0.58
C ASP A 19 -0.17 9.32 0.89
N VAL A 20 -0.95 8.79 1.84
CA VAL A 20 -0.72 8.95 3.29
C VAL A 20 -0.62 10.44 3.65
N MET A 21 -1.39 11.29 2.97
CA MET A 21 -1.33 12.73 3.20
C MET A 21 -1.87 13.08 4.60
N PRO A 22 -1.29 14.09 5.28
CA PRO A 22 -1.83 14.55 6.55
C PRO A 22 -3.28 15.03 6.42
N LEU A 23 -4.18 14.51 7.26
CA LEU A 23 -5.63 14.79 7.20
C LEU A 23 -6.03 16.04 8.00
N TRP A 24 -5.47 17.19 7.63
CA TRP A 24 -5.86 18.51 8.13
C TRP A 24 -6.11 19.48 6.96
N GLY A 25 -6.76 20.62 7.25
CA GLY A 25 -7.09 21.64 6.24
C GLY A 25 -7.84 21.06 5.03
N LYS A 26 -7.32 21.34 3.82
CA LYS A 26 -7.93 20.93 2.55
C LYS A 26 -7.98 19.41 2.36
N ASN A 27 -6.94 18.67 2.79
CA ASN A 27 -6.91 17.21 2.68
C ASN A 27 -8.02 16.56 3.52
N ARG A 28 -8.24 17.09 4.74
CA ARG A 28 -9.36 16.66 5.59
C ARG A 28 -10.70 16.87 4.91
N GLU A 29 -10.89 18.02 4.26
CA GLU A 29 -12.15 18.35 3.60
C GLU A 29 -12.40 17.49 2.35
N ILE A 30 -11.37 17.24 1.54
CA ILE A 30 -11.45 16.32 0.38
C ILE A 30 -11.87 14.93 0.84
N VAL A 31 -11.18 14.37 1.84
CA VAL A 31 -11.47 13.03 2.35
C VAL A 31 -12.85 12.97 3.01
N ARG A 32 -13.24 13.97 3.79
CA ARG A 32 -14.56 14.04 4.42
C ARG A 32 -15.67 14.07 3.37
N ARG A 33 -15.56 14.92 2.35
CA ARG A 33 -16.58 15.01 1.31
C ARG A 33 -16.60 13.79 0.39
N GLY A 34 -15.45 13.23 0.01
CA GLY A 34 -15.41 12.03 -0.82
C GLY A 34 -15.92 10.78 -0.09
N THR A 35 -15.62 10.61 1.19
CA THR A 35 -16.23 9.53 1.99
C THR A 35 -17.73 9.75 2.19
N LYS A 36 -18.19 10.99 2.34
CA LYS A 36 -19.63 11.31 2.35
C LYS A 36 -20.30 10.88 1.02
N ALA A 37 -19.74 11.28 -0.12
CA ALA A 37 -20.21 10.89 -1.44
C ALA A 37 -20.28 9.35 -1.60
N LEU A 38 -19.24 8.63 -1.18
CA LEU A 38 -19.21 7.15 -1.20
C LEU A 38 -20.29 6.48 -0.33
N ASN A 39 -20.80 7.17 0.69
CA ASN A 39 -21.84 6.63 1.57
C ASN A 39 -23.25 6.99 1.10
N GLU A 40 -23.41 8.13 0.44
CA GLU A 40 -24.69 8.60 -0.11
C GLU A 40 -24.96 8.02 -1.51
N SER A 41 -23.91 7.72 -2.27
CA SER A 41 -23.96 7.14 -3.61
C SER A 41 -23.42 5.71 -3.64
N GLN A 42 -23.88 4.92 -4.61
CA GLN A 42 -23.33 3.58 -4.88
C GLN A 42 -22.38 3.61 -6.08
N PHE A 43 -21.09 3.67 -5.81
CA PHE A 43 -20.06 3.57 -6.83
C PHE A 43 -19.53 2.13 -6.92
N LYS A 44 -19.96 1.41 -7.97
CA LYS A 44 -19.67 -0.02 -8.18
C LYS A 44 -18.17 -0.32 -8.09
N GLN A 45 -17.32 0.58 -8.55
CA GLN A 45 -15.86 0.45 -8.53
C GLN A 45 -15.30 0.39 -7.09
N PHE A 46 -15.90 1.10 -6.14
CA PHE A 46 -15.49 1.03 -4.75
C PHE A 46 -16.10 -0.20 -4.08
N ASP A 47 -17.41 -0.42 -4.30
CA ASP A 47 -18.19 -1.46 -3.63
C ASP A 47 -17.69 -2.88 -3.93
N LYS A 48 -17.26 -3.14 -5.16
CA LYS A 48 -16.73 -4.45 -5.58
C LYS A 48 -15.39 -4.76 -4.91
N ILE A 49 -14.53 -3.76 -4.74
CA ILE A 49 -13.20 -3.94 -4.15
C ILE A 49 -13.28 -4.09 -2.63
N VAL A 50 -14.13 -3.31 -1.96
CA VAL A 50 -14.31 -3.43 -0.50
C VAL A 50 -15.24 -4.57 -0.10
N LYS A 51 -15.98 -5.18 -1.05
CA LYS A 51 -17.08 -6.12 -0.78
C LYS A 51 -18.09 -5.45 0.16
N ARG A 52 -18.80 -4.43 -0.35
CA ARG A 52 -19.66 -3.51 0.44
C ARG A 52 -20.62 -4.21 1.40
N ASN A 53 -21.11 -5.41 1.10
CA ASN A 53 -21.94 -6.20 2.01
C ASN A 53 -21.27 -6.54 3.37
N GLN A 54 -19.95 -6.39 3.48
CA GLN A 54 -19.19 -6.60 4.72
C GLN A 54 -19.01 -5.31 5.54
N TYR A 55 -19.46 -4.15 5.05
CA TYR A 55 -19.20 -2.85 5.68
C TYR A 55 -20.39 -1.90 5.55
N THR A 56 -20.76 -1.27 6.67
CA THR A 56 -21.88 -0.32 6.71
C THR A 56 -21.50 1.09 6.27
N HIS A 57 -20.22 1.46 6.30
CA HIS A 57 -19.78 2.83 6.08
C HIS A 57 -18.36 2.96 5.50
N TYR A 58 -18.18 3.84 4.50
CA TYR A 58 -16.87 4.24 3.99
C TYR A 58 -16.22 5.27 4.90
N SER A 59 -15.01 4.98 5.34
CA SER A 59 -14.16 5.88 6.12
C SER A 59 -12.77 5.95 5.51
N ALA A 60 -11.98 6.97 5.89
CA ALA A 60 -10.56 7.05 5.51
C ALA A 60 -9.81 5.76 5.89
N LYS A 61 -10.11 5.19 7.06
CA LYS A 61 -9.57 3.91 7.52
C LYS A 61 -9.96 2.76 6.59
N LEU A 62 -11.24 2.68 6.19
CA LEU A 62 -11.67 1.65 5.25
C LEU A 62 -10.95 1.77 3.91
N LEU A 63 -10.83 2.99 3.37
CA LEU A 63 -10.10 3.23 2.12
C LEU A 63 -8.64 2.80 2.25
N ALA A 64 -7.94 3.26 3.29
CA ALA A 64 -6.52 2.98 3.54
C ALA A 64 -6.21 1.48 3.67
N PHE A 65 -7.07 0.72 4.37
CA PHE A 65 -6.77 -0.68 4.70
C PHE A 65 -7.47 -1.70 3.79
N ARG A 66 -8.54 -1.31 3.09
CA ARG A 66 -9.30 -2.23 2.23
C ARG A 66 -9.22 -1.92 0.76
N LEU A 67 -9.22 -0.65 0.35
CA LEU A 67 -9.21 -0.28 -1.06
C LEU A 67 -7.79 -0.05 -1.59
N VAL A 68 -7.06 0.87 -0.97
CA VAL A 68 -5.70 1.27 -1.36
C VAL A 68 -4.76 0.07 -1.56
N PRO A 69 -4.70 -0.95 -0.67
CA PRO A 69 -3.76 -2.05 -0.83
C PRO A 69 -4.04 -2.90 -2.07
N LYS A 70 -5.31 -2.99 -2.50
CA LYS A 70 -5.71 -3.75 -3.68
C LYS A 70 -5.34 -3.01 -4.96
N ILE A 71 -5.60 -1.70 -5.00
CA ILE A 71 -5.21 -0.85 -6.13
C ILE A 71 -3.68 -0.82 -6.27
N ASN A 72 -2.96 -0.57 -5.17
CA ASN A 72 -1.50 -0.51 -5.16
C ASN A 72 -0.83 -1.87 -5.44
N SER A 73 -1.58 -2.98 -5.45
CA SER A 73 -1.02 -4.28 -5.87
C SER A 73 -0.61 -4.27 -7.34
N VAL A 74 -1.27 -3.47 -8.18
CA VAL A 74 -0.95 -3.41 -9.61
C VAL A 74 0.45 -2.83 -9.82
N GLY A 75 0.74 -1.68 -9.21
CA GLY A 75 2.08 -1.07 -9.30
C GLY A 75 3.18 -1.83 -8.56
N ARG A 76 2.84 -2.79 -7.68
CA ARG A 76 3.81 -3.66 -6.99
C ARG A 76 4.10 -4.95 -7.76
N MET A 77 3.22 -5.32 -8.68
CA MET A 77 3.25 -6.59 -9.39
C MET A 77 3.26 -6.34 -10.90
N VAL A 78 4.06 -5.37 -11.35
CA VAL A 78 4.10 -4.90 -12.74
C VAL A 78 4.49 -6.00 -13.73
N ASP A 79 5.27 -6.99 -13.30
CA ASP A 79 5.68 -8.13 -14.12
C ASP A 79 4.51 -9.06 -14.49
N VAL A 80 3.43 -9.03 -13.70
CA VAL A 80 2.27 -9.92 -13.86
C VAL A 80 0.94 -9.15 -13.99
N ALA A 81 0.98 -7.82 -13.98
CA ALA A 81 -0.20 -6.97 -14.04
C ALA A 81 0.03 -5.69 -14.85
N ASN A 82 -0.93 -5.37 -15.71
CA ASN A 82 -0.91 -4.12 -16.49
C ASN A 82 -1.49 -2.96 -15.67
N VAL A 83 -0.71 -1.89 -15.47
CA VAL A 83 -1.10 -0.67 -14.74
C VAL A 83 -2.35 0.00 -15.32
N ASN A 84 -2.54 -0.06 -16.64
CA ASN A 84 -3.71 0.51 -17.32
C ASN A 84 -5.03 -0.11 -16.85
N THR A 85 -4.99 -1.31 -16.26
CA THR A 85 -6.15 -1.97 -15.66
C THR A 85 -6.84 -1.10 -14.61
N VAL A 86 -6.08 -0.37 -13.79
CA VAL A 86 -6.66 0.48 -12.73
C VAL A 86 -7.38 1.68 -13.34
N VAL A 87 -6.78 2.31 -14.35
CA VAL A 87 -7.38 3.45 -15.06
C VAL A 87 -8.69 3.01 -15.71
N GLN A 88 -8.65 1.94 -16.52
CA GLN A 88 -9.83 1.39 -17.19
C GLN A 88 -10.92 0.99 -16.18
N TYR A 89 -10.54 0.45 -15.02
CA TYR A 89 -11.47 0.09 -13.97
C TYR A 89 -12.26 1.29 -13.41
N PHE A 90 -11.57 2.42 -13.16
CA PHE A 90 -12.20 3.61 -12.63
C PHE A 90 -12.87 4.50 -13.70
N THR A 91 -12.59 4.30 -14.99
CA THR A 91 -13.19 5.12 -16.05
C THR A 91 -14.31 4.43 -16.84
N THR A 92 -14.47 3.11 -16.72
CA THR A 92 -15.52 2.38 -17.44
C THR A 92 -16.90 2.50 -16.76
N ALA A 93 -17.95 2.48 -17.59
CA ALA A 93 -19.35 2.36 -17.16
C ALA A 93 -19.94 0.95 -17.41
N ASP A 94 -19.19 0.06 -18.06
CA ASP A 94 -19.64 -1.31 -18.38
C ASP A 94 -19.51 -2.22 -17.14
N ASP A 95 -20.64 -2.74 -16.66
CA ASP A 95 -20.72 -3.62 -15.51
C ASP A 95 -19.94 -4.93 -15.67
N ALA A 96 -19.90 -5.52 -16.87
CA ALA A 96 -19.14 -6.73 -17.13
C ALA A 96 -17.63 -6.43 -16.99
N VAL A 97 -17.19 -5.28 -17.50
CA VAL A 97 -15.81 -4.82 -17.40
C VAL A 97 -15.42 -4.53 -15.94
N ILE A 98 -16.27 -3.82 -15.17
CA ILE A 98 -16.06 -3.58 -13.73
C ILE A 98 -15.95 -4.91 -12.97
N ASN A 99 -16.84 -5.88 -13.25
CA ASN A 99 -16.81 -7.19 -12.61
C ASN A 99 -15.55 -7.98 -12.96
N SER A 100 -15.08 -7.92 -14.21
CA SER A 100 -13.85 -8.59 -14.64
C SER A 100 -12.63 -7.99 -13.93
N TYR A 101 -12.44 -6.67 -14.02
CA TYR A 101 -11.27 -6.02 -13.44
C TYR A 101 -11.25 -6.08 -11.91
N SER A 102 -12.39 -5.93 -11.23
CA SER A 102 -12.42 -6.09 -9.77
C SER A 102 -11.95 -7.48 -9.33
N LYS A 103 -12.34 -8.55 -10.04
CA LYS A 103 -11.82 -9.90 -9.78
C LYS A 103 -10.31 -10.00 -10.00
N GLN A 104 -9.80 -9.39 -11.06
CA GLN A 104 -8.35 -9.36 -11.34
C GLN A 104 -7.57 -8.62 -10.24
N LEU A 105 -8.03 -7.44 -9.83
CA LEU A 105 -7.42 -6.64 -8.75
C LEU A 105 -7.43 -7.40 -7.40
N LEU A 106 -8.53 -8.09 -7.09
CA LEU A 106 -8.63 -8.92 -5.89
C LEU A 106 -7.66 -10.10 -5.94
N LYS A 107 -7.64 -10.85 -7.05
CA LYS A 107 -6.71 -11.97 -7.24
C LYS A 107 -5.26 -11.52 -7.15
N LEU A 108 -4.91 -10.38 -7.75
CA LEU A 108 -3.56 -9.85 -7.71
C LEU A 108 -3.12 -9.49 -6.30
N ASN A 109 -4.01 -8.85 -5.53
CA ASN A 109 -3.73 -8.57 -4.12
C ASN A 109 -3.54 -9.85 -3.31
N ASP A 110 -4.35 -10.88 -3.57
CA ASP A 110 -4.27 -12.15 -2.84
C ASP A 110 -2.99 -12.90 -3.20
N PHE A 111 -2.63 -12.94 -4.48
CA PHE A 111 -1.34 -13.43 -4.97
C PHE A 111 -0.16 -12.71 -4.29
N ARG A 112 -0.18 -11.37 -4.25
CA ARG A 112 0.85 -10.57 -3.57
C ARG A 112 1.00 -10.94 -2.09
N LYS A 113 -0.13 -11.13 -1.40
CA LYS A 113 -0.13 -11.51 0.03
C LYS A 113 0.41 -12.92 0.24
N GLU A 114 0.02 -13.85 -0.61
CA GLU A 114 0.48 -15.24 -0.54
C GLU A 114 1.99 -15.34 -0.80
N LYS A 115 2.49 -14.66 -1.84
CA LYS A 115 3.93 -14.56 -2.08
C LYS A 115 4.67 -13.89 -0.93
N GLY A 116 4.12 -12.80 -0.38
CA GLY A 116 4.67 -12.17 0.82
C GLY A 116 4.79 -13.14 1.99
N LYS A 117 3.76 -13.97 2.25
CA LYS A 117 3.79 -14.99 3.30
C LYS A 117 4.82 -16.09 3.05
N GLN A 118 5.02 -16.50 1.80
CA GLN A 118 6.07 -17.47 1.44
C GLN A 118 7.46 -16.90 1.76
N LEU A 119 7.72 -15.66 1.33
CA LEU A 119 9.00 -14.99 1.59
C LEU A 119 9.20 -14.62 3.05
N GLN A 120 8.12 -14.44 3.82
CA GLN A 120 8.19 -14.26 5.26
C GLN A 120 8.92 -15.42 5.95
N VAL A 121 8.66 -16.66 5.54
CA VAL A 121 9.32 -17.84 6.13
C VAL A 121 10.84 -17.73 5.97
N VAL A 122 11.29 -17.41 4.74
CA VAL A 122 12.71 -17.18 4.42
C VAL A 122 13.28 -16.01 5.22
N ALA A 123 12.52 -14.92 5.37
CA ALA A 123 12.97 -13.77 6.15
C ALA A 123 13.09 -14.09 7.65
N MET A 124 12.17 -14.87 8.20
CA MET A 124 12.17 -15.25 9.63
C MET A 124 13.36 -16.15 10.00
N GLU A 125 13.85 -16.98 9.08
CA GLU A 125 15.07 -17.79 9.28
C GLU A 125 16.34 -16.94 9.42
N LYS A 126 16.28 -15.68 8.97
CA LYS A 126 17.39 -14.72 9.00
C LYS A 126 17.28 -13.69 10.12
N VAL A 127 16.25 -13.78 10.95
CA VAL A 127 16.07 -12.89 12.11
C VAL A 127 17.18 -13.15 13.11
N THR A 128 17.74 -12.08 13.66
CA THR A 128 18.80 -12.12 14.67
C THR A 128 18.30 -11.57 16.00
N ASP A 129 19.12 -11.68 17.04
CA ASP A 129 18.84 -11.07 18.34
C ASP A 129 19.07 -9.55 18.37
N ASP A 130 19.58 -8.96 17.28
CA ASP A 130 19.88 -7.53 17.18
C ASP A 130 18.65 -6.66 17.40
N ALA A 131 18.87 -5.42 17.87
CA ALA A 131 17.80 -4.46 18.09
C ALA A 131 17.10 -4.01 16.80
N ILE A 132 17.81 -4.07 15.67
CA ILE A 132 17.31 -3.75 14.33
C ILE A 132 17.56 -4.95 13.43
N GLN A 133 16.53 -5.38 12.71
CA GLN A 133 16.62 -6.48 11.77
C GLN A 133 16.97 -5.94 10.38
N ILE A 134 18.08 -6.38 9.81
CA ILE A 134 18.48 -6.06 8.42
C ILE A 134 18.57 -7.38 7.67
N ILE A 135 17.58 -7.67 6.84
CA ILE A 135 17.42 -8.96 6.17
C ILE A 135 17.58 -8.74 4.68
N THR A 136 18.54 -9.44 4.07
CA THR A 136 18.79 -9.39 2.63
C THR A 136 18.65 -10.78 2.03
N ASP A 137 17.92 -10.87 0.91
CA ASP A 137 17.80 -12.11 0.14
C ASP A 137 17.47 -11.82 -1.33
N ALA A 138 18.20 -12.44 -2.26
CA ALA A 138 17.99 -12.26 -3.71
C ALA A 138 16.65 -12.83 -4.20
N SER A 139 15.99 -13.71 -3.44
CA SER A 139 14.64 -14.20 -3.75
C SER A 139 13.55 -13.16 -3.48
N PHE A 140 13.86 -12.06 -2.80
CA PHE A 140 12.88 -11.04 -2.49
C PHE A 140 12.57 -10.17 -3.69
N HIS A 141 11.35 -10.27 -4.19
CA HIS A 141 10.84 -9.37 -5.22
C HIS A 141 10.60 -7.97 -4.65
N GLU A 142 11.02 -6.92 -5.36
CA GLU A 142 10.95 -5.52 -4.91
C GLU A 142 9.54 -5.09 -4.46
N GLY A 143 8.51 -5.48 -5.21
CA GLY A 143 7.10 -5.23 -4.88
C GLY A 143 6.61 -5.86 -3.55
N LEU A 144 7.35 -6.82 -3.00
CA LEU A 144 7.03 -7.58 -1.79
C LEU A 144 7.82 -7.15 -0.55
N LEU A 145 8.91 -6.39 -0.70
CA LEU A 145 9.77 -5.97 0.43
C LEU A 145 8.97 -5.36 1.58
N GLY A 146 8.06 -4.44 1.25
CA GLY A 146 7.25 -3.76 2.26
C GLY A 146 6.26 -4.66 3.01
N ILE A 147 5.74 -5.74 2.40
CA ILE A 147 4.85 -6.67 3.12
C ILE A 147 5.64 -7.63 4.00
N VAL A 148 6.80 -8.09 3.52
CA VAL A 148 7.72 -8.95 4.29
C VAL A 148 8.27 -8.18 5.49
N ALA A 149 8.79 -6.97 5.29
CA ALA A 149 9.28 -6.12 6.37
C ALA A 149 8.21 -5.84 7.44
N ASN A 150 6.97 -5.59 7.00
CA ASN A 150 5.88 -5.33 7.94
C ASN A 150 5.56 -6.56 8.79
N GLN A 151 5.55 -7.75 8.18
CA GLN A 151 5.28 -8.99 8.88
C GLN A 151 6.37 -9.34 9.89
N VAL A 152 7.64 -9.25 9.49
CA VAL A 152 8.77 -9.49 10.40
C VAL A 152 8.77 -8.49 11.55
N ALA A 153 8.57 -7.18 11.27
CA ALA A 153 8.47 -6.16 12.30
C ALA A 153 7.28 -6.39 13.25
N SER A 154 6.14 -6.88 12.74
CA SER A 154 4.98 -7.23 13.59
C SER A 154 5.25 -8.42 14.50
N VAL A 155 6.01 -9.43 14.05
CA VAL A 155 6.34 -10.62 14.86
C VAL A 155 7.42 -10.31 15.89
N THR A 156 8.51 -9.66 15.45
CA THR A 156 9.67 -9.39 16.29
C THR A 156 9.49 -8.16 17.19
N GLN A 157 8.55 -7.28 16.86
CA GLN A 157 8.37 -5.95 17.48
C GLN A 157 9.62 -5.05 17.37
N LYS A 158 10.52 -5.36 16.44
CA LYS A 158 11.77 -4.64 16.18
C LYS A 158 11.72 -3.88 14.84
N PRO A 159 12.38 -2.72 14.73
CA PRO A 159 12.62 -2.08 13.43
C PRO A 159 13.23 -3.08 12.45
N THR A 160 12.65 -3.21 11.27
CA THR A 160 13.05 -4.21 10.28
C THR A 160 13.22 -3.59 8.92
N LEU A 161 14.36 -3.85 8.28
CA LEU A 161 14.65 -3.55 6.88
C LEU A 161 14.76 -4.86 6.12
N VAL A 162 14.03 -4.94 5.02
CA VAL A 162 14.12 -6.05 4.07
C VAL A 162 14.66 -5.50 2.77
N LEU A 163 15.76 -6.08 2.29
CA LEU A 163 16.53 -5.62 1.14
C LEU A 163 16.63 -6.73 0.08
N THR A 164 16.71 -6.33 -1.18
CA THR A 164 17.03 -7.21 -2.31
C THR A 164 18.01 -6.53 -3.24
N GLU A 165 18.70 -7.33 -4.04
CA GLU A 165 19.62 -6.84 -5.07
C GLU A 165 18.83 -6.13 -6.17
N TYR A 166 19.33 -4.96 -6.58
CA TYR A 166 18.76 -4.16 -7.66
C TYR A 166 19.89 -3.52 -8.47
N GLU A 167 20.21 -4.13 -9.61
CA GLU A 167 21.34 -3.75 -10.46
C GLU A 167 22.65 -3.71 -9.66
N THR A 168 23.21 -2.53 -9.42
CA THR A 168 24.45 -2.33 -8.64
C THR A 168 24.20 -1.92 -7.18
N THR A 169 22.94 -1.90 -6.75
CA THR A 169 22.51 -1.36 -5.45
C THR A 169 21.61 -2.34 -4.70
N LEU A 170 21.20 -1.97 -3.48
CA LEU A 170 20.15 -2.66 -2.76
C LEU A 170 18.89 -1.81 -2.73
N LYS A 171 17.75 -2.42 -3.06
CA LYS A 171 16.44 -1.79 -2.89
C LYS A 171 15.76 -2.36 -1.66
N GLY A 172 15.15 -1.49 -0.86
CA GLY A 172 14.72 -1.85 0.48
C GLY A 172 13.32 -1.39 0.86
N SER A 173 12.79 -1.99 1.92
CA SER A 173 11.71 -1.37 2.69
C SER A 173 11.90 -1.58 4.18
N GLY A 174 11.79 -0.49 4.94
CA GLY A 174 11.84 -0.48 6.40
C GLY A 174 10.45 -0.38 7.03
N ARG A 175 10.19 -1.15 8.09
CA ARG A 175 8.96 -1.10 8.89
C ARG A 175 9.27 -1.16 10.37
N SER A 176 8.49 -0.43 11.16
CA SER A 176 8.60 -0.42 12.63
C SER A 176 7.22 -0.23 13.24
N MET A 177 7.00 -0.85 14.40
CA MET A 177 5.77 -0.71 15.18
C MET A 177 5.92 0.27 16.35
N THR A 178 7.15 0.49 16.79
CA THR A 178 7.47 1.09 18.10
C THR A 178 8.45 2.25 18.01
N HIS A 179 9.37 2.22 17.05
CA HIS A 179 10.45 3.22 16.91
C HIS A 179 10.36 3.99 15.59
N SER A 180 10.82 5.24 15.62
CA SER A 180 10.93 6.08 14.43
C SER A 180 12.11 5.64 13.55
N LEU A 181 11.81 5.03 12.40
CA LEU A 181 12.81 4.70 11.39
C LEU A 181 13.49 5.95 10.85
N ARG A 182 12.73 7.04 10.67
CA ARG A 182 13.32 8.29 10.19
C ARG A 182 14.42 8.77 11.13
N ASP A 183 14.18 8.75 12.43
CA ASP A 183 15.16 9.25 13.40
C ASP A 183 16.37 8.32 13.48
N ILE A 184 16.14 7.00 13.52
CA ILE A 184 17.22 5.99 13.48
C ILE A 184 18.12 6.21 12.25
N PHE A 185 17.54 6.28 11.06
CA PHE A 185 18.31 6.33 9.81
C PHE A 185 18.84 7.73 9.47
N SER A 186 18.26 8.79 10.05
CA SER A 186 18.81 10.15 9.91
C SER A 186 20.19 10.33 10.55
N SER A 187 20.56 9.44 11.49
CA SER A 187 21.86 9.45 12.17
C SER A 187 22.95 8.68 11.41
N ILE A 188 22.60 7.98 10.33
CA ILE A 188 23.52 7.18 9.51
C ILE A 188 24.12 8.09 8.41
N ASN A 189 25.36 7.80 8.00
CA ASN A 189 25.98 8.51 6.88
C ASN A 189 25.11 8.40 5.62
N ARG A 190 24.79 9.55 5.01
CA ARG A 190 23.97 9.63 3.79
C ARG A 190 24.63 9.00 2.58
N ASP A 191 25.96 8.86 2.57
CA ASP A 191 26.68 8.26 1.44
C ASP A 191 26.36 6.77 1.25
N TYR A 192 25.76 6.11 2.24
CA TYR A 192 25.24 4.75 2.11
C TYR A 192 23.90 4.67 1.37
N PHE A 193 23.26 5.80 1.06
CA PHE A 193 21.93 5.84 0.45
C PHE A 193 21.96 6.66 -0.84
N GLU A 194 21.69 6.01 -1.97
CA GLU A 194 21.43 6.73 -3.22
C GLU A 194 20.10 7.49 -3.17
N ALA A 195 19.10 6.87 -2.55
CA ALA A 195 17.82 7.48 -2.25
C ALA A 195 17.26 6.89 -0.96
N MET A 196 16.58 7.73 -0.17
CA MET A 196 15.88 7.31 1.03
C MET A 196 14.66 8.20 1.25
N GLY A 197 13.51 7.58 1.48
CA GLY A 197 12.25 8.28 1.72
C GLY A 197 11.32 7.54 2.67
N GLY A 198 10.32 8.26 3.18
CA GLY A 198 9.25 7.64 3.96
C GLY A 198 8.74 8.47 5.13
N THR A 199 8.04 7.79 6.03
CA THR A 199 7.40 8.34 7.24
C THR A 199 8.11 7.84 8.49
N THR A 200 7.63 8.26 9.67
CA THR A 200 8.17 7.81 10.96
C THR A 200 8.28 6.29 11.08
N LEU A 201 7.30 5.53 10.59
CA LEU A 201 7.24 4.06 10.77
C LEU A 201 7.55 3.27 9.48
N HIS A 202 7.75 3.96 8.36
CA HIS A 202 7.91 3.35 7.05
C HIS A 202 9.07 4.00 6.32
N LEU A 203 10.01 3.20 5.84
CA LEU A 203 11.15 3.66 5.05
C LEU A 203 11.23 2.87 3.73
N GLY A 204 11.84 3.46 2.72
CA GLY A 204 12.13 2.86 1.42
C GLY A 204 13.28 3.58 0.76
#